data_AF-A0A536BKR4-F1
#
_entry.id   AF-A0A536BKR4-F1
#
_cell.length_a   1.000
_cell.length_b   1.000
_cell.length_c   1.000
_cell.angle_alpha   90.00
_cell.angle_beta   90.00
_cell.angle_gamma   90.00
#
_symmetry.space_group_name_H-M   'P 1'
#
loop_
_entity.id
_entity.type
_entity.pdbx_description
1 polymer ?
#
loop_
_entity_poly.entity_id
_entity_poly.type
_entity_poly.pdbx_seq_one_letter_code
_entity_poly.pdbx_strand_id
1 'polypeptide(L)' 'MSNLVNEVLLRLAKVGAALVLGLVLYAVLTGPLAVSGTAELALLCWLSGAAFVLLVESSPI' A
#
# COMPACT_ATOMS: atom_id res chain seq x y z
N MET A 1 -2.99 -28.95 2.74
CA MET A 1 -3.89 -27.86 2.31
C MET A 1 -3.75 -26.59 3.16
N SER A 2 -3.59 -26.66 4.48
CA SER A 2 -3.43 -25.47 5.34
C SER A 2 -2.24 -24.56 4.99
N ASN A 3 -1.16 -25.13 4.43
CA ASN A 3 0.00 -24.34 3.99
C ASN A 3 -0.34 -23.38 2.83
N LEU A 4 -1.11 -23.82 1.84
CA LEU A 4 -1.54 -22.99 0.72
C LEU A 4 -2.43 -21.83 1.17
N VAL A 5 -3.34 -22.10 2.12
CA VAL A 5 -4.21 -21.06 2.69
C VAL A 5 -3.39 -19.99 3.40
N ASN A 6 -2.42 -20.40 4.23
CA ASN A 6 -1.53 -19.44 4.91
C ASN A 6 -0.71 -18.62 3.91
N GLU A 7 -0.21 -19.24 2.85
CA GLU A 7 0.58 -18.54 1.83
C GLU A 7 -0.26 -17.49 1.08
N VAL A 8 -1.51 -17.80 0.77
CA VAL A 8 -2.47 -16.86 0.15
C VAL A 8 -2.82 -15.73 1.12
N LEU A 9 -3.08 -16.04 2.39
CA LEU A 9 -3.35 -15.03 3.42
C LEU A 9 -2.17 -14.07 3.61
N LEU A 10 -0.94 -14.58 3.61
CA LEU A 10 0.28 -13.77 3.68
C LEU A 10 0.41 -12.82 2.48
N ARG A 11 0.08 -13.27 1.26
CA ARG A 11 0.08 -12.39 0.08
C ARG A 11 -1.01 -11.31 0.16
N LEU A 12 -2.20 -11.67 0.63
CA LEU A 12 -3.29 -10.72 0.89
C LEU A 12 -2.94 -9.69 1.96
N ALA A 13 -2.23 -10.10 3.01
CA ALA A 13 -1.77 -9.20 4.06
C ALA A 13 -0.86 -8.09 3.52
N LYS A 14 -0.01 -8.39 2.53
CA LYS A 14 0.84 -7.39 1.85
C LYS A 14 0.02 -6.35 1.09
N VAL A 15 -1.05 -6.78 0.43
CA VAL A 15 -2.01 -5.86 -0.23
C VAL A 15 -2.70 -4.97 0.80
N GLY A 16 -3.06 -5.52 1.96
CA GLY A 16 -3.60 -4.76 3.08
C GLY A 16 -2.62 -3.72 3.62
N ALA A 17 -1.34 -4.08 3.80
CA ALA A 17 -0.30 -3.15 4.23
C ALA A 17 -0.09 -2.01 3.23
N ALA A 18 -0.07 -2.32 1.93
CA ALA A 18 0.01 -1.32 0.88
C ALA A 18 -1.20 -0.36 0.89
N LEU A 19 -2.40 -0.87 1.18
CA LEU A 19 -3.61 -0.07 1.34
C LEU A 19 -3.51 0.91 2.51
N VAL A 20 -3.03 0.45 3.67
CA VAL A 20 -2.83 1.31 4.84
C VAL A 20 -1.83 2.42 4.54
N LEU A 21 -0.67 2.09 3.94
CA LEU A 21 0.33 3.09 3.57
C LEU A 21 -0.18 4.10 2.55
N GLY A 22 -0.90 3.63 1.53
CA GLY A 22 -1.52 4.48 0.53
C GLY A 22 -2.56 5.43 1.12
N LEU A 23 -3.38 4.96 2.06
CA LEU A 23 -4.34 5.80 2.78
C LEU A 23 -3.66 6.87 3.63
N VAL A 24 -2.57 6.52 4.32
CA VAL A 24 -1.78 7.49 5.09
C VAL A 24 -1.22 8.57 4.16
N LEU A 25 -0.63 8.19 3.03
CA LEU A 25 -0.14 9.14 2.03
C LEU A 25 -1.25 10.04 1.49
N TYR A 26 -2.40 9.46 1.13
CA TYR A 26 -3.54 10.22 0.62
C TYR A 26 -4.08 11.20 1.66
N ALA A 27 -4.19 10.79 2.92
CA ALA A 27 -4.64 11.64 4.02
C ALA A 27 -3.67 12.80 4.28
N VAL A 28 -2.36 12.55 4.17
CA VAL A 28 -1.34 13.59 4.29
C VAL A 28 -1.40 14.57 3.11
N LEU A 29 -1.55 14.08 1.88
CA LEU A 29 -1.61 14.94 0.70
C LEU A 29 -2.89 15.80 0.66
N THR A 30 -4.04 15.21 1.00
CA THR A 30 -5.33 15.92 0.95
C THR A 30 -5.63 16.74 2.20
N GLY A 31 -5.05 16.38 3.36
CA GLY A 31 -5.20 17.10 4.62
C GLY A 31 -4.24 18.29 4.74
N PRO A 32 -3.05 18.12 5.32
CA PRO A 32 -2.12 19.22 5.58
C PRO A 32 -1.54 19.88 4.32
N LEU A 33 -1.39 19.14 3.22
CA LEU A 33 -0.85 19.67 1.97
C LEU A 33 -1.91 20.27 1.03
N ALA A 34 -3.20 20.19 1.42
CA ALA A 34 -4.33 20.77 0.70
C ALA A 34 -4.40 20.43 -0.81
N VAL A 35 -3.88 19.25 -1.22
CA VAL A 35 -4.01 18.76 -2.59
C VAL A 35 -5.46 18.34 -2.83
N SER A 36 -5.99 18.63 -4.02
CA SER A 36 -7.35 18.22 -4.39
C SER A 36 -7.50 16.69 -4.29
N GLY A 37 -8.48 16.23 -3.52
CA GLY A 37 -8.77 14.82 -3.35
C GLY A 37 -9.45 14.22 -4.57
N THR A 38 -8.69 13.49 -5.39
CA THR A 38 -9.19 12.80 -6.59
C THR A 38 -9.02 11.28 -6.47
N ALA A 39 -9.86 10.53 -7.19
CA ALA A 39 -9.72 9.08 -7.27
C ALA A 39 -8.36 8.66 -7.87
N GLU A 40 -7.86 9.43 -8.84
CA GLU A 40 -6.54 9.23 -9.45
C GLU A 40 -5.42 9.38 -8.41
N LEU A 41 -5.49 10.40 -7.54
CA LEU A 41 -4.53 10.60 -6.46
C LEU A 41 -4.59 9.45 -5.45
N ALA A 42 -5.78 8.98 -5.09
CA ALA A 42 -5.94 7.84 -4.19
C ALA A 42 -5.29 6.56 -4.75
N LEU A 43 -5.49 6.29 -6.05
CA LEU A 43 -4.85 5.17 -6.75
C LEU A 43 -3.33 5.33 -6.81
N LEU A 44 -2.82 6.52 -7.11
CA LEU A 44 -1.38 6.80 -7.13
C LEU A 44 -0.75 6.62 -5.74
N CYS A 45 -1.42 7.04 -4.66
CA CYS A 45 -0.94 6.84 -3.30
C CYS A 45 -0.90 5.36 -2.94
N TRP A 46 -1.93 4.60 -3.33
CA TRP A 46 -1.97 3.14 -3.14
C TRP A 46 -0.87 2.41 -3.91
N LEU A 47 -0.68 2.73 -5.20
CA LEU A 47 0.39 2.17 -6.03
C LEU A 47 1.77 2.52 -5.46
N SER A 48 1.95 3.73 -4.97
CA SER A 48 3.19 4.15 -4.30
C SER A 48 3.46 3.35 -3.02
N GLY A 49 2.42 3.13 -2.20
CA GLY A 49 2.50 2.26 -1.03
C GLY A 49 2.82 0.81 -1.38
N ALA A 50 2.24 0.27 -2.46
CA ALA A 50 2.52 -1.07 -2.95
C ALA A 50 3.98 -1.22 -3.45
N ALA A 51 4.48 -0.23 -4.19
CA ALA A 51 5.87 -0.21 -4.65
C ALA A 51 6.86 -0.15 -3.47
N PHE A 52 6.53 0.59 -2.41
CA PHE A 52 7.33 0.63 -1.18
C PHE A 52 7.37 -0.74 -0.48
N VAL A 53 6.23 -1.42 -0.33
CA VAL A 53 6.20 -2.77 0.26
C VAL A 53 7.07 -3.74 -0.53
N LEU A 54 7.00 -3.70 -1.87
CA LEU A 54 7.85 -4.53 -2.72
C LEU A 54 9.33 -4.18 -2.57
N LEU A 55 9.68 -2.90 -2.46
CA LEU A 55 11.06 -2.45 -2.27
C LEU A 55 11.65 -2.95 -0.95
N VAL A 56 10.87 -2.88 0.14
CA VAL A 56 11.28 -3.38 1.46
C VAL A 56 11.44 -4.89 1.43
N GLU A 57 10.55 -5.61 0.74
CA GLU A 57 10.65 -7.07 0.62
C GLU A 57 11.82 -7.52 -0.26
N SER A 58 12.13 -6.76 -1.32
CA SER A 58 13.13 -7.13 -2.32
C SER A 58 14.55 -6.65 -2.01
N SER A 59 14.75 -5.89 -0.93
CA SER A 59 16.06 -5.32 -0.60
C SER A 59 17.03 -6.40 -0.09
N PRO A 60 18.29 -6.44 -0.59
CA PRO A 60 19.32 -7.39 -0.15
C PRO A 60 20.12 -6.95 1.09
N ILE A 61 19.76 -5.82 1.72
CA ILE A 61 20.34 -5.32 2.98
C ILE A 61 19.46 -5.82 4.13
#